data_AF-A0A7X9JL64-F1
#
_entry.id   AF-A0A7X9JL64-F1
#
_cell.length_a   1.000
_cell.length_b   1.000
_cell.length_c   1.000
_cell.angle_alpha   90.00
_cell.angle_beta   90.00
_cell.angle_gamma   90.00
#
_symmetry.space_group_name_H-M   'P 1'
#
loop_
_entity.id
_entity.type
_entity.pdbx_description
1 polymer ?
#
loop_
_entity_poly.entity_id
_entity_poly.type
_entity_poly.pdbx_seq_one_letter_code
_entity_poly.pdbx_strand_id
1 'polypeptide(L)'
;MVISKSIIKLIIVLLIFSSSSVSQCFAGETAEPKINDIFNKSLKLLNYLNSIDRPIEHDKFAVDLIDYGVEIIKKAPHSFEAYIFTIKFRNASFSGSIEYLDKLDKLKDIYLKDIDNFEINLPEKFIMLLAIISPSGMYDSFRWSWQDKELNSKHFEIAIDTLKKISDYKDKDYAILSQISIIPGLSDTHSQDDIITKFPDHPFLPLVKLSKTDSYFFNGNYDEAIEYAVKLSEEYKGIKMPGGHNFEIECFEAACSACLAKKDFENAEKYLKLIERDAPNSNIAASARKRYERTKNPSPNAYKIDESSIKIFIELSSI
;
A
#
# COMPACT_ATOMS: atom_id res chain seq x y z
N MET A 1 34.03 -40.67 26.84
CA MET A 1 33.97 -40.60 25.36
C MET A 1 34.40 -39.20 24.94
N VAL A 2 35.58 -39.05 24.33
CA VAL A 2 36.13 -37.73 23.97
C VAL A 2 35.58 -37.35 22.61
N ILE A 3 34.65 -36.39 22.56
CA ILE A 3 34.11 -35.89 21.30
C ILE A 3 35.21 -35.09 20.61
N SER A 4 35.57 -35.48 19.38
CA SER A 4 36.64 -34.82 18.64
C SER A 4 36.27 -33.38 18.29
N LYS A 5 37.25 -32.46 18.27
CA LYS A 5 37.04 -31.05 17.91
C LYS A 5 36.37 -30.88 16.54
N SER A 6 36.57 -31.82 15.61
CA SER A 6 35.95 -31.81 14.29
C SER A 6 34.45 -32.10 14.34
N ILE A 7 34.01 -32.98 15.25
CA ILE A 7 32.58 -33.27 15.46
C ILE A 7 31.87 -32.04 16.05
N ILE A 8 32.51 -31.34 16.98
CA ILE A 8 31.96 -30.10 17.56
C ILE A 8 31.80 -29.02 16.48
N LYS A 9 32.79 -28.83 15.61
CA LYS A 9 32.69 -27.87 14.48
C LYS A 9 31.57 -28.22 13.51
N LEU A 10 31.39 -29.51 13.19
CA LEU A 10 30.32 -29.97 12.32
C LEU A 10 28.94 -29.69 12.93
N ILE A 11 28.78 -29.93 14.23
CA ILE A 11 27.52 -29.66 14.96
C ILE A 11 27.22 -28.15 14.97
N ILE A 12 28.22 -27.29 15.17
CA ILE A 12 28.04 -25.83 15.14
C ILE A 12 27.61 -25.35 13.74
N VAL A 13 28.24 -25.85 12.67
CA VAL A 13 27.84 -25.51 11.30
C VAL A 13 26.42 -25.98 11.00
N LEU A 14 26.06 -27.20 11.41
CA LEU A 14 24.70 -27.72 11.26
C LEU A 14 23.69 -26.89 12.05
N LEU A 15 24.01 -26.48 13.28
CA LEU A 15 23.17 -25.62 14.09
C LEU A 15 22.93 -24.27 13.44
N ILE A 16 24.00 -23.61 12.95
CA ILE A 16 23.91 -22.33 12.23
C ILE A 16 23.03 -22.49 10.98
N PHE A 17 23.25 -23.54 10.20
CA PHE A 17 22.48 -23.82 8.98
C PHE A 17 21.01 -24.11 9.28
N SER A 18 20.72 -24.84 10.37
CA SER A 18 19.34 -25.05 10.82
C SER A 18 18.69 -23.77 11.34
N SER A 19 19.41 -22.90 12.07
CA SER A 19 18.87 -21.61 12.50
C SER A 19 18.61 -20.64 11.33
N SER A 20 19.48 -20.63 10.30
CA SER A 20 19.25 -19.81 9.10
C SER A 20 18.11 -20.33 8.23
N SER A 21 17.84 -21.65 8.25
CA SER A 21 16.71 -22.27 7.55
C SER A 21 15.38 -22.07 8.28
N VAL A 22 15.41 -21.95 9.62
CA VAL A 22 14.22 -21.72 10.44
C VAL A 22 13.74 -20.27 10.34
N SER A 23 14.62 -19.29 10.14
CA SER A 23 14.23 -17.90 9.88
C SER A 23 13.38 -17.71 8.62
N GLN A 24 13.54 -18.56 7.60
CA GLN A 24 12.66 -18.55 6.41
C GLN A 24 11.30 -19.24 6.66
N CYS A 25 11.19 -20.14 7.63
CA CYS A 25 9.92 -20.79 7.97
C CYS A 25 9.00 -19.96 8.87
N PHE A 26 9.53 -18.96 9.59
CA PHE A 26 8.71 -18.07 10.44
C PHE A 26 8.22 -16.80 9.73
N ALA A 27 8.55 -16.61 8.44
CA ALA A 27 7.97 -15.54 7.62
C ALA A 27 6.61 -15.92 6.99
N GLY A 28 6.16 -17.18 7.17
CA GLY A 28 4.88 -17.67 6.69
C GLY A 28 3.86 -17.72 7.82
N GLU A 29 2.75 -16.99 7.65
CA GLU A 29 1.56 -16.94 8.52
C GLU A 29 1.62 -16.01 9.74
N THR A 30 1.38 -14.71 9.54
CA THR A 30 0.70 -13.90 10.57
C THR A 30 -0.79 -14.21 10.56
N ALA A 31 -1.14 -15.46 10.87
CA ALA A 31 -2.53 -15.86 11.08
C ALA A 31 -3.01 -15.34 12.43
N GLU A 32 -3.35 -14.05 12.51
CA GLU A 32 -4.34 -13.58 13.47
C GLU A 32 -5.69 -13.51 12.76
N PRO A 33 -6.56 -14.53 12.91
CA PRO A 33 -7.87 -14.57 12.24
C PRO A 33 -8.69 -13.29 12.44
N LYS A 34 -8.47 -12.59 13.56
CA LYS A 34 -9.15 -11.34 13.90
C LYS A 34 -8.70 -10.15 13.06
N ILE A 35 -7.43 -10.06 12.65
CA ILE A 35 -6.92 -8.91 11.90
C ILE A 35 -7.35 -9.00 10.45
N ASN A 36 -7.23 -10.18 9.83
CA ASN A 36 -7.64 -10.34 8.43
C ASN A 36 -9.14 -10.06 8.24
N ASP A 37 -10.00 -10.43 9.20
CA ASP A 37 -11.42 -10.08 9.18
C ASP A 37 -11.65 -8.56 9.24
N ILE A 38 -10.92 -7.85 10.10
CA ILE A 38 -10.99 -6.38 10.20
C ILE A 38 -10.49 -5.74 8.91
N PHE A 39 -9.36 -6.21 8.39
CA PHE A 39 -8.77 -5.75 7.15
C PHE A 39 -9.73 -5.96 5.97
N ASN A 40 -10.33 -7.13 5.82
CA ASN A 40 -11.29 -7.41 4.75
C ASN A 40 -12.53 -6.51 4.82
N LYS A 41 -13.01 -6.19 6.04
CA LYS A 41 -14.08 -5.19 6.22
C LYS A 41 -13.61 -3.81 5.78
N SER A 42 -12.42 -3.36 6.19
CA SER A 42 -11.86 -2.08 5.76
C SER A 42 -11.67 -2.00 4.24
N LEU A 43 -11.22 -3.09 3.60
CA LEU A 43 -10.96 -3.13 2.16
C LEU A 43 -12.26 -3.01 1.37
N LYS A 44 -13.34 -3.64 1.84
CA LYS A 44 -14.69 -3.46 1.26
C LYS A 44 -15.13 -2.01 1.34
N LEU A 45 -14.93 -1.35 2.48
CA LEU A 45 -15.27 0.06 2.65
C LEU A 45 -14.41 0.98 1.77
N LEU A 46 -13.09 0.76 1.71
CA LEU A 46 -12.18 1.52 0.85
C LEU A 46 -12.59 1.41 -0.64
N ASN A 47 -12.94 0.20 -1.09
CA ASN A 47 -13.41 -0.01 -2.46
C ASN A 47 -14.75 0.67 -2.73
N TYR A 48 -15.64 0.67 -1.73
CA TYR A 48 -16.93 1.37 -1.82
C TYR A 48 -16.74 2.89 -1.90
N LEU A 49 -15.89 3.48 -1.05
CA LEU A 49 -15.63 4.92 -1.05
C LEU A 49 -14.98 5.42 -2.34
N ASN A 50 -14.19 4.58 -3.01
CA ASN A 50 -13.56 4.89 -4.29
C ASN A 50 -14.48 4.66 -5.51
N SER A 51 -15.76 4.30 -5.30
CA SER A 51 -16.72 4.11 -6.39
C SER A 51 -17.31 5.45 -6.88
N ILE A 52 -17.43 5.60 -8.20
CA ILE A 52 -17.93 6.82 -8.86
C ILE A 52 -19.41 7.08 -8.53
N ASP A 53 -20.17 6.04 -8.20
CA ASP A 53 -21.62 6.09 -7.99
C ASP A 53 -22.02 6.27 -6.52
N ARG A 54 -21.12 6.80 -5.67
CA ARG A 54 -21.38 6.91 -4.21
C ARG A 54 -22.50 7.92 -3.91
N PRO A 55 -23.59 7.49 -3.23
CA PRO A 55 -24.54 8.42 -2.62
C PRO A 55 -23.90 9.16 -1.44
N ILE A 56 -24.17 10.46 -1.30
CA ILE A 56 -23.65 11.33 -0.24
C ILE A 56 -24.04 10.84 1.18
N GLU A 57 -25.13 10.08 1.31
CA GLU A 57 -25.75 9.68 2.59
C GLU A 57 -25.01 8.56 3.38
N HIS A 58 -23.78 8.19 3.02
CA HIS A 58 -23.05 7.04 3.59
C HIS A 58 -21.85 7.41 4.48
N ASP A 59 -21.90 8.58 5.12
CA ASP A 59 -20.78 9.17 5.86
C ASP A 59 -20.30 8.38 7.09
N LYS A 60 -21.15 7.51 7.66
CA LYS A 60 -20.76 6.62 8.77
C LYS A 60 -19.65 5.64 8.40
N PHE A 61 -19.54 5.24 7.13
CA PHE A 61 -18.52 4.29 6.70
C PHE A 61 -17.10 4.88 6.71
N ALA A 62 -16.96 6.21 6.62
CA ALA A 62 -15.67 6.86 6.71
C ALA A 62 -15.13 6.88 8.16
N VAL A 63 -16.03 6.97 9.16
CA VAL A 63 -15.65 6.84 10.58
C VAL A 63 -15.17 5.43 10.90
N ASP A 64 -15.88 4.42 10.40
CA ASP A 64 -15.50 3.01 10.60
C ASP A 64 -14.10 2.72 10.07
N LEU A 65 -13.67 3.39 8.98
CA LEU A 65 -12.31 3.22 8.45
C LEU A 65 -11.22 3.76 9.37
N ILE A 66 -11.45 4.89 10.06
CA ILE A 66 -10.52 5.38 11.08
C ILE A 66 -10.39 4.32 12.18
N ASP A 67 -11.51 3.81 12.69
CA ASP A 67 -11.52 2.85 13.80
C ASP A 67 -10.89 1.50 13.39
N TYR A 68 -11.15 1.01 12.18
CA TYR A 68 -10.47 -0.17 11.64
C TYR A 68 -8.97 0.05 11.46
N GLY A 69 -8.55 1.22 10.97
CA GLY A 69 -7.13 1.55 10.83
C GLY A 69 -6.40 1.50 12.16
N VAL A 70 -7.00 2.08 13.21
CA VAL A 70 -6.45 2.06 14.56
C VAL A 70 -6.30 0.62 15.03
N GLU A 71 -7.34 -0.20 14.89
CA GLU A 71 -7.32 -1.59 15.33
C GLU A 71 -6.29 -2.46 14.59
N ILE A 72 -6.13 -2.26 13.27
CA ILE A 72 -5.13 -2.99 12.46
C ILE A 72 -3.72 -2.65 12.94
N ILE A 73 -3.39 -1.36 13.00
CA ILE A 73 -2.03 -0.88 13.33
C ILE A 73 -1.69 -1.16 14.79
N LYS A 74 -2.68 -1.12 15.68
CA LYS A 74 -2.49 -1.44 17.11
C LYS A 74 -2.18 -2.92 17.35
N LYS A 75 -2.80 -3.83 16.59
CA LYS A 75 -2.69 -5.27 16.81
C LYS A 75 -1.49 -5.89 16.10
N ALA A 76 -1.25 -5.52 14.84
CA ALA A 76 -0.10 -6.04 14.10
C ALA A 76 0.48 -4.97 13.15
N PRO A 77 1.26 -4.01 13.69
CA PRO A 77 1.88 -2.97 12.87
C PRO A 77 2.86 -3.53 11.82
N HIS A 78 3.46 -4.71 12.05
CA HIS A 78 4.32 -5.45 11.10
C HIS A 78 3.56 -6.24 10.01
N SER A 79 2.23 -6.33 10.07
CA SER A 79 1.44 -7.19 9.17
C SER A 79 1.26 -6.58 7.78
N PHE A 80 1.13 -7.41 6.74
CA PHE A 80 0.79 -6.95 5.39
C PHE A 80 -0.50 -6.12 5.38
N GLU A 81 -1.48 -6.48 6.21
CA GLU A 81 -2.72 -5.75 6.42
C GLU A 81 -2.45 -4.29 6.81
N ALA A 82 -1.54 -4.04 7.77
CA ALA A 82 -1.21 -2.68 8.22
C ALA A 82 -0.60 -1.83 7.11
N TYR A 83 0.32 -2.39 6.32
CA TYR A 83 0.93 -1.65 5.20
C TYR A 83 -0.05 -1.37 4.09
N ILE A 84 -0.78 -2.39 3.64
CA ILE A 84 -1.75 -2.25 2.55
C ILE A 84 -2.85 -1.29 2.97
N PHE A 85 -3.31 -1.36 4.22
CA PHE A 85 -4.26 -0.39 4.77
C PHE A 85 -3.68 1.02 4.72
N THR A 86 -2.46 1.24 5.24
CA THR A 86 -1.81 2.56 5.28
C THR A 86 -1.73 3.20 3.89
N ILE A 87 -1.28 2.43 2.89
CA ILE A 87 -1.18 2.89 1.49
C ILE A 87 -2.57 3.24 0.93
N LYS A 88 -3.56 2.37 1.13
CA LYS A 88 -4.91 2.58 0.58
C LYS A 88 -5.67 3.70 1.29
N PHE A 89 -5.55 3.79 2.61
CA PHE A 89 -6.19 4.80 3.44
C PHE A 89 -5.68 6.20 3.11
N ARG A 90 -4.36 6.36 2.95
CA ARG A 90 -3.76 7.62 2.49
C ARG A 90 -4.39 8.08 1.18
N ASN A 91 -4.65 7.16 0.25
CA ASN A 91 -5.20 7.47 -1.07
C ASN A 91 -6.74 7.45 -1.14
N ALA A 92 -7.44 7.25 -0.01
CA ALA A 92 -8.89 7.23 0.00
C ALA A 92 -9.48 8.65 -0.13
N SER A 93 -10.62 8.77 -0.82
CA SER A 93 -11.40 10.00 -0.82
C SER A 93 -12.50 9.95 0.23
N PHE A 94 -12.43 10.87 1.20
CA PHE A 94 -13.45 11.07 2.23
C PHE A 94 -14.36 12.27 1.92
N SER A 95 -14.37 12.73 0.67
CA SER A 95 -15.07 13.95 0.28
C SER A 95 -16.55 13.91 0.68
N GLY A 96 -16.99 15.04 1.24
CA GLY A 96 -18.37 15.25 1.69
C GLY A 96 -18.71 14.68 3.08
N SER A 97 -17.85 13.87 3.70
CA SER A 97 -18.23 13.20 4.96
C SER A 97 -18.13 14.07 6.20
N ILE A 98 -19.27 14.51 6.73
CA ILE A 98 -19.32 15.37 7.93
C ILE A 98 -18.84 14.59 9.17
N GLU A 99 -19.29 13.35 9.33
CA GLU A 99 -18.94 12.50 10.48
C GLU A 99 -17.43 12.17 10.53
N TYR A 100 -16.79 11.95 9.38
CA TYR A 100 -15.34 11.79 9.29
C TYR A 100 -14.61 13.02 9.82
N LEU A 101 -15.03 14.20 9.38
CA LEU A 101 -14.44 15.47 9.80
C LEU A 101 -14.62 15.71 11.30
N ASP A 102 -15.82 15.45 11.84
CA ASP A 102 -16.08 15.58 13.27
C ASP A 102 -15.24 14.59 14.10
N LYS A 103 -15.02 13.36 13.61
CA LYS A 103 -14.12 12.39 14.26
C LYS A 103 -12.67 12.88 14.22
N LEU A 104 -12.22 13.40 13.08
CA LEU A 104 -10.86 13.92 12.93
C LEU A 104 -10.61 15.14 13.83
N ASP A 105 -11.56 16.06 13.92
CA ASP A 105 -11.49 17.23 14.82
C ASP A 105 -11.34 16.80 16.29
N LYS A 106 -12.13 15.81 16.73
CA LYS A 106 -12.00 15.25 18.09
C LYS A 106 -10.63 14.61 18.32
N LEU A 107 -10.09 13.88 17.35
CA LEU A 107 -8.74 13.29 17.47
C LEU A 107 -7.67 14.39 17.57
N LYS A 108 -7.79 15.45 16.77
CA LYS A 108 -6.89 16.60 16.82
C LYS A 108 -6.89 17.26 18.20
N ASP A 109 -8.07 17.52 18.77
CA ASP A 109 -8.22 18.12 20.10
C ASP A 109 -7.59 17.27 21.21
N ILE A 110 -7.64 15.94 21.07
CA ILE A 110 -7.06 15.01 22.04
C ILE A 110 -5.54 14.96 21.91
N TYR A 111 -5.02 14.83 20.67
CA TYR A 111 -3.65 14.37 20.43
C TYR A 111 -2.66 15.40 19.88
N LEU A 112 -3.10 16.53 19.31
CA LEU A 112 -2.15 17.50 18.72
C LEU A 112 -1.24 18.14 19.77
N LYS A 113 -1.73 18.34 20.99
CA LYS A 113 -0.97 18.97 22.09
C LYS A 113 0.22 18.13 22.57
N ASP A 114 0.18 16.81 22.37
CA ASP A 114 1.20 15.85 22.80
C ASP A 114 1.63 14.96 21.63
N ILE A 115 1.58 15.48 20.40
CA ILE A 115 1.74 14.70 19.16
C ILE A 115 3.10 13.99 19.07
N ASP A 116 4.13 14.58 19.66
CA ASP A 116 5.50 14.04 19.71
C ASP A 116 5.71 12.98 20.83
N ASN A 117 4.72 12.73 21.69
CA ASN A 117 4.81 11.67 22.70
C ASN A 117 4.36 10.32 22.11
N PHE A 118 5.32 9.58 21.54
CA PHE A 118 5.09 8.31 20.86
C PHE A 118 4.87 7.11 21.80
N GLU A 119 5.05 7.27 23.12
CA GLU A 119 4.80 6.18 24.08
C GLU A 119 3.31 6.04 24.42
N ILE A 120 2.46 7.00 24.02
CA ILE A 120 1.04 7.06 24.37
C ILE A 120 0.19 7.17 23.10
N ASN A 121 -0.73 6.20 22.92
CA ASN A 121 -1.74 6.18 21.85
C ASN A 121 -1.14 6.38 20.44
N LEU A 122 0.04 5.82 20.19
CA LEU A 122 0.70 5.88 18.88
C LEU A 122 -0.17 5.37 17.71
N PRO A 123 -0.95 4.27 17.82
CA PRO A 123 -1.84 3.86 16.72
C PRO A 123 -2.86 4.93 16.34
N GLU A 124 -3.52 5.53 17.33
CA GLU A 124 -4.53 6.58 17.14
C GLU A 124 -3.91 7.86 16.57
N LYS A 125 -2.75 8.27 17.10
CA LYS A 125 -1.97 9.39 16.56
C LYS A 125 -1.56 9.14 15.12
N PHE A 126 -1.06 7.95 14.80
CA PHE A 126 -0.62 7.59 13.47
C PHE A 126 -1.77 7.67 12.44
N ILE A 127 -2.92 7.07 12.74
CA ILE A 127 -4.09 7.15 11.85
C ILE A 127 -4.60 8.59 11.68
N MET A 128 -4.60 9.39 12.75
CA MET A 128 -4.93 10.81 12.65
C MET A 128 -3.97 11.55 11.71
N LEU A 129 -2.66 11.28 11.80
CA LEU A 129 -1.66 11.88 10.91
C LEU A 129 -1.93 11.49 9.44
N LEU A 130 -2.22 10.21 9.16
CA LEU A 130 -2.60 9.76 7.81
C LEU A 130 -3.84 10.47 7.28
N ALA A 131 -4.85 10.64 8.13
CA ALA A 131 -6.09 11.32 7.80
C ALA A 131 -5.88 12.80 7.44
N ILE A 132 -4.92 13.47 8.10
CA ILE A 132 -4.54 14.86 7.81
C ILE A 132 -3.81 14.98 6.46
N ILE A 133 -2.91 14.05 6.15
CA ILE A 133 -2.09 14.12 4.92
C ILE A 133 -2.73 13.48 3.68
N SER A 134 -3.92 12.88 3.82
CA SER A 134 -4.64 12.30 2.68
C SER A 134 -4.98 13.40 1.65
N PRO A 135 -4.87 13.12 0.33
CA PRO A 135 -5.19 14.10 -0.72
C PRO A 135 -6.62 14.64 -0.63
N SER A 136 -7.54 13.87 -0.06
CA SER A 136 -8.91 14.33 0.21
C SER A 136 -8.99 15.39 1.32
N GLY A 137 -8.02 15.43 2.23
CA GLY A 137 -7.86 16.53 3.19
C GLY A 137 -7.42 17.84 2.54
N MET A 138 -6.62 17.80 1.46
CA MET A 138 -6.14 19.00 0.76
C MET A 138 -7.11 19.56 -0.27
N TYR A 139 -7.78 18.70 -1.04
CA TYR A 139 -8.60 19.14 -2.18
C TYR A 139 -10.10 18.97 -1.95
N ASP A 140 -10.49 18.13 -0.99
CA ASP A 140 -11.80 17.50 -0.99
C ASP A 140 -12.43 17.49 0.40
N SER A 141 -12.63 18.69 0.95
CA SER A 141 -13.89 18.88 1.64
C SER A 141 -14.38 20.31 1.47
N PHE A 142 -15.65 20.38 1.07
CA PHE A 142 -16.51 21.55 1.12
C PHE A 142 -16.60 22.19 2.52
N ARG A 143 -15.88 21.68 3.54
CA ARG A 143 -15.81 22.20 4.92
C ARG A 143 -14.40 22.72 5.25
N TRP A 144 -13.31 22.09 4.78
CA TRP A 144 -11.94 22.62 4.94
C TRP A 144 -11.70 23.87 4.11
N SER A 145 -12.39 24.02 2.98
CA SER A 145 -12.42 25.27 2.20
C SER A 145 -13.13 26.44 2.93
N TRP A 146 -13.90 26.15 3.99
CA TRP A 146 -14.55 27.12 4.88
C TRP A 146 -13.85 27.27 6.24
N GLN A 147 -12.92 26.36 6.57
CA GLN A 147 -12.03 26.48 7.72
C GLN A 147 -10.80 27.33 7.34
N ASP A 148 -10.14 27.83 8.37
CA ASP A 148 -8.92 28.63 8.27
C ASP A 148 -7.84 27.87 7.47
N LYS A 149 -7.58 28.32 6.23
CA LYS A 149 -6.59 27.73 5.33
C LYS A 149 -5.20 27.70 5.94
N GLU A 150 -4.85 28.71 6.74
CA GLU A 150 -3.55 28.81 7.40
C GLU A 150 -3.43 27.74 8.48
N LEU A 151 -4.47 27.57 9.30
CA LEU A 151 -4.53 26.52 10.32
C LEU A 151 -4.43 25.12 9.70
N ASN A 152 -5.09 24.89 8.57
CA ASN A 152 -5.05 23.61 7.87
C ASN A 152 -3.67 23.32 7.26
N SER A 153 -3.02 24.33 6.66
CA SER A 153 -1.63 24.22 6.20
C SER A 153 -0.70 23.87 7.36
N LYS A 154 -0.87 24.54 8.51
CA LYS A 154 -0.09 24.27 9.71
C LYS A 154 -0.28 22.84 10.25
N HIS A 155 -1.51 22.34 10.27
CA HIS A 155 -1.77 20.95 10.68
C HIS A 155 -1.13 19.94 9.73
N PHE A 156 -1.16 20.22 8.42
CA PHE A 156 -0.48 19.39 7.43
C PHE A 156 1.04 19.35 7.66
N GLU A 157 1.67 20.50 7.89
CA GLU A 157 3.10 20.60 8.22
C GLU A 157 3.44 19.82 9.50
N ILE A 158 2.67 20.02 10.56
CA ILE A 158 2.81 19.26 11.82
C ILE A 158 2.71 17.76 11.55
N ALA A 159 1.76 17.34 10.71
CA ALA A 159 1.55 15.93 10.46
C ALA A 159 2.72 15.30 9.70
N ILE A 160 3.21 15.97 8.64
CA ILE A 160 4.37 15.53 7.89
C ILE A 160 5.62 15.47 8.77
N ASP A 161 5.88 16.49 9.58
CA ASP A 161 7.06 16.54 10.44
C ASP A 161 6.99 15.51 11.56
N THR A 162 5.80 15.24 12.11
CA THR A 162 5.61 14.16 13.09
C THR A 162 5.87 12.80 12.44
N LEU A 163 5.34 12.54 11.23
CA LEU A 163 5.61 11.30 10.51
C LEU A 163 7.11 11.12 10.22
N LYS A 164 7.85 12.17 9.86
CA LYS A 164 9.32 12.10 9.74
C LYS A 164 9.98 11.71 11.06
N LYS A 165 9.54 12.24 12.20
CA LYS A 165 10.08 11.82 13.50
C LYS A 165 9.75 10.35 13.82
N ILE A 166 8.54 9.89 13.49
CA ILE A 166 8.14 8.49 13.66
C ILE A 166 8.99 7.57 12.77
N SER A 167 9.38 8.01 11.57
CA SER A 167 10.22 7.19 10.67
C SER A 167 11.62 6.91 11.24
N ASP A 168 12.07 7.70 12.21
CA ASP A 168 13.33 7.51 12.96
C ASP A 168 13.11 6.94 14.38
N TYR A 169 11.88 6.54 14.70
CA TYR A 169 11.54 6.02 16.03
C TYR A 169 12.08 4.60 16.25
N LYS A 170 12.26 4.23 17.53
CA LYS A 170 12.83 2.93 17.94
C LYS A 170 11.97 1.73 17.51
N ASP A 171 10.66 1.92 17.39
CA ASP A 171 9.75 0.88 16.91
C ASP A 171 9.79 0.82 15.38
N LYS A 172 10.43 -0.23 14.87
CA LYS A 172 10.69 -0.39 13.44
C LYS A 172 9.40 -0.51 12.63
N ASP A 173 8.35 -1.10 13.18
CA ASP A 173 7.10 -1.35 12.45
C ASP A 173 6.39 -0.01 12.15
N TYR A 174 6.28 0.85 13.17
CA TYR A 174 5.77 2.21 13.00
C TYR A 174 6.70 3.07 12.15
N ALA A 175 8.01 2.89 12.28
CA ALA A 175 8.99 3.65 11.51
C ALA A 175 8.83 3.40 10.00
N ILE A 176 8.71 2.13 9.57
CA ILE A 176 8.49 1.81 8.15
C ILE A 176 7.09 2.25 7.69
N LEU A 177 6.04 2.08 8.51
CA LEU A 177 4.68 2.55 8.20
C LEU A 177 4.67 4.07 7.97
N SER A 178 5.43 4.81 8.77
CA SER A 178 5.55 6.25 8.61
C SER A 178 6.32 6.64 7.35
N GLN A 179 7.44 5.95 7.06
CA GLN A 179 8.23 6.22 5.87
C GLN A 179 7.42 6.00 4.59
N ILE A 180 6.63 4.93 4.48
CA ILE A 180 5.76 4.71 3.31
C ILE A 180 4.65 5.75 3.17
N SER A 181 4.27 6.41 4.26
CA SER A 181 3.15 7.36 4.29
C SER A 181 3.53 8.75 3.77
N ILE A 182 4.80 9.12 3.91
CA ILE A 182 5.31 10.43 3.49
C ILE A 182 5.86 10.43 2.06
N ILE A 183 6.14 9.25 1.48
CA ILE A 183 6.67 9.16 0.12
C ILE A 183 5.54 9.52 -0.89
N PRO A 184 5.79 10.44 -1.84
CA PRO A 184 4.76 10.90 -2.78
C PRO A 184 4.22 9.81 -3.72
N GLY A 185 4.91 8.68 -3.82
CA GLY A 185 4.42 7.44 -4.43
C GLY A 185 5.51 6.38 -4.41
N LEU A 186 5.12 5.10 -4.43
CA LEU A 186 6.05 3.97 -4.50
C LEU A 186 6.70 3.83 -5.90
N SER A 187 6.86 4.90 -6.66
CA SER A 187 7.59 4.92 -7.93
C SER A 187 8.96 5.58 -7.80
N ASP A 188 9.24 6.22 -6.65
CA ASP A 188 10.55 6.82 -6.34
C ASP A 188 11.54 5.76 -5.84
N THR A 189 12.52 5.46 -6.68
CA THR A 189 13.54 4.43 -6.43
C THR A 189 14.47 4.78 -5.29
N HIS A 190 14.77 6.06 -5.06
CA HIS A 190 15.62 6.48 -3.95
C HIS A 190 14.94 6.17 -2.61
N SER A 191 13.69 6.57 -2.48
CA SER A 191 12.89 6.29 -1.29
C SER A 191 12.71 4.79 -1.02
N GLN A 192 12.59 3.96 -2.08
CA GLN A 192 12.51 2.50 -1.95
C GLN A 192 13.83 1.91 -1.46
N ASP A 193 14.96 2.32 -2.03
CA ASP A 193 16.29 1.82 -1.65
C ASP A 193 16.64 2.21 -0.21
N ASP A 194 16.23 3.41 0.23
CA ASP A 194 16.35 3.84 1.62
C ASP A 194 15.55 2.94 2.58
N ILE A 195 14.31 2.59 2.24
CA ILE A 195 13.48 1.66 3.04
C ILE A 195 14.16 0.29 3.11
N ILE A 196 14.61 -0.25 1.97
CA ILE A 196 15.26 -1.57 1.90
C ILE A 196 16.52 -1.59 2.76
N THR A 197 17.30 -0.50 2.73
CA THR A 197 18.55 -0.39 3.50
C THR A 197 18.28 -0.23 5.00
N LYS A 198 17.28 0.57 5.37
CA LYS A 198 16.93 0.84 6.77
C LYS A 198 16.23 -0.35 7.45
N PHE A 199 15.47 -1.13 6.69
CA PHE A 199 14.64 -2.23 7.18
C PHE A 199 14.86 -3.55 6.40
N PRO A 200 16.08 -4.12 6.41
CA PRO A 200 16.46 -5.23 5.52
C PRO A 200 15.74 -6.55 5.82
N ASP A 201 15.26 -6.75 7.05
CA ASP A 201 14.61 -7.99 7.49
C ASP A 201 13.11 -7.83 7.73
N HIS A 202 12.52 -6.73 7.25
CA HIS A 202 11.13 -6.41 7.55
C HIS A 202 10.14 -7.23 6.69
N PRO A 203 9.06 -7.81 7.26
CA PRO A 203 8.09 -8.65 6.53
C PRO A 203 7.47 -8.02 5.27
N PHE A 204 7.34 -6.68 5.26
CA PHE A 204 6.80 -5.90 4.13
C PHE A 204 7.76 -5.71 2.94
N LEU A 205 9.04 -6.06 3.09
CA LEU A 205 10.05 -5.87 2.04
C LEU A 205 9.65 -6.43 0.65
N PRO A 206 8.94 -7.57 0.52
CA PRO A 206 8.49 -8.06 -0.79
C PRO A 206 7.65 -7.02 -1.55
N LEU A 207 6.76 -6.29 -0.87
CA LEU A 207 5.92 -5.27 -1.50
C LEU A 207 6.70 -3.99 -1.83
N VAL A 208 7.66 -3.60 -0.98
CA VAL A 208 8.59 -2.48 -1.30
C VAL A 208 9.37 -2.81 -2.56
N LYS A 209 9.94 -4.02 -2.64
CA LYS A 209 10.65 -4.49 -3.83
C LYS A 209 9.71 -4.55 -5.02
N LEU A 210 8.51 -5.11 -4.91
CA LEU A 210 7.56 -5.16 -6.01
C LEU A 210 7.29 -3.77 -6.58
N SER A 211 7.15 -2.74 -5.74
CA SER A 211 6.91 -1.39 -6.23
C SER A 211 8.04 -0.81 -7.11
N LYS A 212 9.25 -1.39 -7.12
CA LYS A 212 10.29 -1.01 -8.09
C LYS A 212 9.86 -1.33 -9.54
N THR A 213 8.94 -2.28 -9.74
CA THR A 213 8.37 -2.57 -11.07
C THR A 213 7.62 -1.36 -11.63
N ASP A 214 6.99 -0.55 -10.78
CA ASP A 214 6.29 0.66 -11.20
C ASP A 214 7.29 1.69 -11.77
N SER A 215 8.46 1.84 -11.15
CA SER A 215 9.51 2.72 -11.67
C SER A 215 10.00 2.28 -13.05
N TYR A 216 10.26 0.98 -13.24
CA TYR A 216 10.61 0.45 -14.56
C TYR A 216 9.48 0.69 -15.57
N PHE A 217 8.23 0.41 -15.17
CA PHE A 217 7.05 0.58 -16.00
C PHE A 217 6.86 2.03 -16.47
N PHE A 218 6.88 3.01 -15.56
CA PHE A 218 6.67 4.41 -15.90
C PHE A 218 7.82 5.03 -16.70
N ASN A 219 9.03 4.46 -16.62
CA ASN A 219 10.16 4.83 -17.47
C ASN A 219 10.15 4.12 -18.83
N GLY A 220 9.15 3.27 -19.13
CA GLY A 220 9.06 2.52 -20.39
C GLY A 220 9.97 1.30 -20.48
N ASN A 221 10.66 0.95 -19.38
CA ASN A 221 11.56 -0.19 -19.25
C ASN A 221 10.76 -1.46 -18.94
N TYR A 222 9.88 -1.83 -19.87
CA TYR A 222 8.89 -2.90 -19.64
C TYR A 222 9.52 -4.28 -19.54
N ASP A 223 10.64 -4.56 -20.23
CA ASP A 223 11.35 -5.84 -20.09
C ASP A 223 11.92 -6.00 -18.68
N GLU A 224 12.55 -4.95 -18.16
CA GLU A 224 13.09 -4.92 -16.81
C GLU A 224 12.00 -5.07 -15.76
N ALA A 225 10.83 -4.44 -15.97
CA ALA A 225 9.67 -4.63 -15.08
C ALA A 225 9.21 -6.10 -15.05
N ILE A 226 9.15 -6.77 -16.21
CA ILE A 226 8.74 -8.18 -16.31
C ILE A 226 9.78 -9.09 -15.64
N GLU A 227 11.06 -8.95 -16.00
CA GLU A 227 12.15 -9.76 -15.47
C GLU A 227 12.24 -9.63 -13.95
N TYR A 228 12.14 -8.40 -13.43
CA TYR A 228 12.20 -8.13 -12.01
C TYR A 228 10.99 -8.72 -11.26
N ALA A 229 9.77 -8.58 -11.80
CA ALA A 229 8.58 -9.19 -11.22
C ALA A 229 8.67 -10.72 -11.16
N VAL A 230 9.11 -11.37 -12.25
CA VAL A 230 9.28 -12.84 -12.29
C VAL A 230 10.34 -13.29 -11.29
N LYS A 231 11.47 -12.57 -11.18
CA LYS A 231 12.48 -12.84 -10.16
C LYS A 231 11.90 -12.79 -8.75
N LEU A 232 11.12 -11.75 -8.44
CA LEU A 232 10.49 -11.59 -7.13
C LEU A 232 9.49 -12.71 -6.82
N SER A 233 8.74 -13.21 -7.82
CA SER A 233 7.81 -14.33 -7.61
C SER A 233 8.51 -15.61 -7.15
N GLU A 234 9.76 -15.83 -7.58
CA GLU A 234 10.54 -16.98 -7.12
C GLU A 234 11.26 -16.69 -5.79
N GLU A 235 11.76 -15.47 -5.59
CA GLU A 235 12.42 -15.05 -4.33
C GLU A 235 11.47 -15.13 -3.12
N TYR A 236 10.19 -14.77 -3.31
CA TYR A 236 9.17 -14.67 -2.25
C TYR A 236 8.03 -15.67 -2.41
N LYS A 237 8.32 -16.80 -3.05
CA LYS A 237 7.34 -17.83 -3.35
C LYS A 237 6.63 -18.34 -2.09
N GLY A 238 5.29 -18.45 -2.16
CA GLY A 238 4.47 -19.01 -1.10
C GLY A 238 4.12 -18.04 0.03
N ILE A 239 4.59 -16.79 0.00
CA ILE A 239 4.16 -15.77 0.96
C ILE A 239 2.67 -15.51 0.77
N LYS A 240 1.89 -15.65 1.85
CA LYS A 240 0.45 -15.40 1.84
C LYS A 240 0.15 -13.91 1.97
N MET A 241 -0.60 -13.39 1.00
CA MET A 241 -1.15 -12.05 1.05
C MET A 241 -2.45 -12.05 1.86
N PRO A 242 -2.88 -10.90 2.41
CA PRO A 242 -4.13 -10.81 3.18
C PRO A 242 -5.38 -11.29 2.41
N GLY A 243 -5.37 -11.17 1.08
CA GLY A 243 -6.42 -11.70 0.19
C GLY A 243 -6.46 -13.22 0.05
N GLY A 244 -5.54 -13.95 0.69
CA GLY A 244 -5.45 -15.42 0.69
C GLY A 244 -4.67 -16.02 -0.49
N HIS A 245 -4.45 -15.25 -1.55
CA HIS A 245 -3.54 -15.60 -2.65
C HIS A 245 -2.07 -15.47 -2.22
N ASN A 246 -1.18 -16.08 -2.98
CA ASN A 246 0.26 -15.93 -2.73
C ASN A 246 0.80 -14.67 -3.41
N PHE A 247 1.90 -14.11 -2.89
CA PHE A 247 2.58 -12.93 -3.40
C PHE A 247 2.97 -13.04 -4.89
N GLU A 248 3.21 -14.24 -5.39
CA GLU A 248 3.46 -14.52 -6.81
C GLU A 248 2.40 -13.91 -7.73
N ILE A 249 1.15 -13.83 -7.27
CA ILE A 249 0.04 -13.29 -8.07
C ILE A 249 0.16 -11.77 -8.23
N GLU A 250 0.66 -11.06 -7.22
CA GLU A 250 0.97 -9.62 -7.33
C GLU A 250 2.10 -9.38 -8.36
N CYS A 251 3.11 -10.26 -8.35
CA CYS A 251 4.20 -10.22 -9.33
C CYS A 251 3.72 -10.51 -10.76
N PHE A 252 2.86 -11.53 -10.94
CA PHE A 252 2.30 -11.84 -12.25
C PHE A 252 1.37 -10.74 -12.76
N GLU A 253 0.68 -10.01 -11.87
CA GLU A 253 -0.11 -8.83 -12.25
C GLU A 253 0.79 -7.72 -12.81
N ALA A 254 1.90 -7.42 -12.13
CA ALA A 254 2.87 -6.44 -12.61
C ALA A 254 3.47 -6.83 -13.97
N ALA A 255 3.87 -8.10 -14.13
CA ALA A 255 4.39 -8.63 -15.39
C ALA A 255 3.33 -8.58 -16.51
N CYS A 256 2.08 -8.97 -16.22
CA CYS A 256 0.96 -8.88 -17.16
C CYS A 256 0.74 -7.45 -17.63
N SER A 257 0.75 -6.48 -16.72
CA SER A 257 0.59 -5.06 -17.02
C SER A 257 1.69 -4.54 -17.93
N ALA A 258 2.95 -4.88 -17.65
CA ALA A 258 4.09 -4.51 -18.48
C ALA A 258 4.01 -5.14 -19.88
N CYS A 259 3.63 -6.42 -20.00
CA CYS A 259 3.38 -7.07 -21.29
C CYS A 259 2.27 -6.36 -22.10
N LEU A 260 1.17 -5.97 -21.44
CA LEU A 260 0.10 -5.21 -22.08
C LEU A 260 0.56 -3.85 -22.59
N ALA A 261 1.37 -3.13 -21.82
CA ALA A 261 1.91 -1.82 -22.21
C ALA A 261 2.76 -1.90 -23.49
N LYS A 262 3.53 -2.98 -23.66
CA LYS A 262 4.29 -3.24 -24.90
C LYS A 262 3.50 -3.99 -25.99
N LYS A 263 2.21 -4.24 -25.79
CA LYS A 263 1.32 -4.98 -26.71
C LYS A 263 1.76 -6.44 -26.96
N ASP A 264 2.48 -7.04 -26.03
CA ASP A 264 2.82 -8.46 -26.03
C ASP A 264 1.66 -9.26 -25.43
N PHE A 265 0.63 -9.48 -26.26
CA PHE A 265 -0.61 -10.12 -25.82
C PHE A 265 -0.45 -11.61 -25.52
N GLU A 266 0.56 -12.28 -26.08
CA GLU A 266 0.82 -13.70 -25.85
C GLU A 266 1.37 -13.89 -24.43
N ASN A 267 2.42 -13.14 -24.05
CA ASN A 267 2.95 -13.23 -22.69
C ASN A 267 1.99 -12.62 -21.66
N ALA A 268 1.24 -11.57 -22.00
CA ALA A 268 0.19 -11.06 -21.12
C ALA A 268 -0.88 -12.13 -20.82
N GLU A 269 -1.30 -12.90 -21.84
CA GLU A 269 -2.28 -13.99 -21.64
C GLU A 269 -1.70 -15.13 -20.79
N LYS A 270 -0.41 -15.44 -20.96
CA LYS A 270 0.29 -16.44 -20.13
C LYS A 270 0.23 -16.05 -18.65
N TYR A 271 0.59 -14.81 -18.29
CA TYR A 271 0.53 -14.36 -16.89
C TYR A 271 -0.91 -14.26 -16.37
N LEU A 272 -1.85 -13.81 -17.19
CA LEU A 272 -3.27 -13.79 -16.82
C LEU A 272 -3.80 -15.18 -16.45
N LYS A 273 -3.44 -16.22 -17.21
CA LYS A 273 -3.81 -17.60 -16.90
C LYS A 273 -3.23 -18.09 -15.57
N LEU A 274 -2.02 -17.66 -15.20
CA LEU A 274 -1.44 -17.99 -13.89
C LEU A 274 -2.23 -17.32 -12.76
N ILE A 275 -2.56 -16.03 -12.92
CA ILE A 275 -3.37 -15.27 -11.96
C ILE A 275 -4.75 -15.93 -11.76
N GLU A 276 -5.45 -16.27 -12.85
CA GLU A 276 -6.78 -16.87 -12.78
C GLU A 276 -6.77 -18.31 -12.24
N ARG A 277 -5.71 -19.07 -12.49
CA ARG A 277 -5.58 -20.42 -11.94
C ARG A 277 -5.44 -20.39 -10.43
N ASP A 278 -4.61 -19.49 -9.92
CA ASP A 278 -4.20 -19.49 -8.52
C ASP A 278 -5.06 -18.55 -7.65
N ALA A 279 -5.84 -17.65 -8.28
CA ALA A 279 -6.77 -16.74 -7.62
C ALA A 279 -8.10 -16.50 -8.42
N PRO A 280 -8.84 -17.55 -8.81
CA PRO A 280 -9.92 -17.50 -9.83
C PRO A 280 -11.10 -16.57 -9.55
N ASN A 281 -11.37 -16.25 -8.28
CA ASN A 281 -12.50 -15.41 -7.86
C ASN A 281 -12.04 -14.15 -7.11
N SER A 282 -10.77 -13.78 -7.30
CA SER A 282 -10.17 -12.61 -6.64
C SER A 282 -10.43 -11.32 -7.43
N ASN A 283 -10.43 -10.20 -6.72
CA ASN A 283 -10.48 -8.87 -7.36
C ASN A 283 -9.28 -8.63 -8.29
N ILE A 284 -8.12 -9.22 -7.98
CA ILE A 284 -6.91 -9.10 -8.80
C ILE A 284 -7.09 -9.81 -10.14
N ALA A 285 -7.62 -11.04 -10.15
CA ALA A 285 -7.93 -11.77 -11.37
C ALA A 285 -8.98 -11.05 -12.23
N ALA A 286 -10.07 -10.59 -11.60
CA ALA A 286 -11.11 -9.85 -12.30
C ALA A 286 -10.59 -8.53 -12.91
N SER A 287 -9.74 -7.81 -12.18
CA SER A 287 -9.14 -6.55 -12.65
C SER A 287 -8.14 -6.80 -13.79
N ALA A 288 -7.27 -7.81 -13.66
CA ALA A 288 -6.30 -8.19 -14.69
C ALA A 288 -7.00 -8.61 -15.98
N ARG A 289 -8.04 -9.45 -15.90
CA ARG A 289 -8.87 -9.85 -17.06
C ARG A 289 -9.50 -8.63 -17.72
N LYS A 290 -10.14 -7.75 -16.94
CA LYS A 290 -10.76 -6.52 -17.46
C LYS A 290 -9.74 -5.62 -18.15
N ARG A 291 -8.52 -5.48 -17.61
CA ARG A 291 -7.44 -4.71 -18.23
C ARG A 291 -6.99 -5.35 -19.54
N TYR A 292 -6.75 -6.66 -19.55
CA TYR A 292 -6.36 -7.43 -20.74
C TYR A 292 -7.37 -7.24 -21.89
N GLU A 293 -8.65 -7.45 -21.62
CA GLU A 293 -9.69 -7.33 -22.65
C GLU A 293 -9.79 -5.90 -23.20
N ARG A 294 -9.71 -4.89 -22.33
CA ARG A 294 -9.76 -3.47 -22.74
C ARG A 294 -8.57 -3.07 -23.60
N THR A 295 -7.38 -3.58 -23.32
CA THR A 295 -6.16 -3.24 -24.07
C THR A 295 -6.07 -4.02 -25.38
N LYS A 296 -6.45 -5.30 -25.40
CA LYS A 296 -6.44 -6.14 -26.61
C LYS A 296 -7.56 -5.76 -27.58
N ASN A 297 -8.75 -5.49 -27.04
CA ASN A 297 -9.96 -5.18 -27.78
C ASN A 297 -10.51 -3.80 -27.35
N PRO A 298 -9.81 -2.70 -27.67
CA PRO A 298 -10.26 -1.37 -27.26
C PRO A 298 -11.63 -1.07 -27.86
N SER A 299 -12.57 -0.60 -27.03
CA SER A 299 -13.86 -0.12 -27.53
C SER A 299 -13.62 1.00 -28.56
N PRO A 300 -14.39 1.06 -29.67
CA PRO A 300 -14.25 2.11 -30.68
C PRO A 300 -14.30 3.55 -30.14
N ASN A 301 -14.85 3.74 -28.93
CA ASN A 301 -14.95 5.04 -28.26
C ASN A 301 -13.98 5.21 -27.08
N ALA A 302 -13.06 4.27 -26.81
CA ALA A 302 -12.20 4.29 -25.63
C ALA A 302 -11.15 5.43 -25.61
N TYR A 303 -10.83 5.99 -26.77
CA TYR A 303 -9.83 7.07 -26.94
C TYR A 303 -10.28 8.18 -27.88
N LYS A 304 -11.59 8.44 -28.00
CA LYS A 304 -12.02 9.72 -28.57
C LYS A 304 -11.70 10.79 -27.54
N ILE A 305 -10.48 11.32 -27.59
CA ILE A 305 -10.23 12.63 -27.02
C ILE A 305 -11.10 13.56 -27.85
N ASP A 306 -12.14 14.09 -27.21
CA ASP A 306 -12.95 15.13 -27.85
C ASP A 306 -12.02 16.30 -28.15
N GLU A 307 -11.81 16.59 -29.43
CA GLU A 307 -10.96 17.69 -29.89
C GLU A 307 -11.43 19.04 -29.28
N SER A 308 -12.71 19.14 -28.92
CA SER A 308 -13.24 20.29 -28.20
C SER A 308 -12.66 20.43 -26.78
N SER A 309 -12.41 19.32 -26.09
CA SER A 309 -11.82 19.30 -24.74
C SER A 309 -10.33 19.68 -24.74
N ILE A 310 -9.57 19.28 -25.79
CA ILE A 310 -8.18 19.75 -25.98
C ILE A 310 -8.17 21.25 -26.25
N LYS A 311 -9.09 21.73 -27.11
CA LYS A 311 -9.14 23.14 -27.49
C LYS A 311 -9.49 24.04 -26.31
N ILE A 312 -10.44 23.64 -25.48
CA ILE A 312 -10.79 24.33 -24.22
C ILE A 312 -9.60 24.34 -23.25
N PHE A 313 -8.86 23.24 -23.12
CA PHE A 313 -7.67 23.19 -22.26
C PHE A 313 -6.55 24.13 -22.73
N ILE A 314 -6.31 24.20 -24.05
CA ILE A 314 -5.33 25.13 -24.65
C ILE A 314 -5.77 26.59 -24.45
N GLU A 315 -7.04 26.92 -24.69
CA GLU A 315 -7.57 28.28 -24.53
C GLU A 315 -7.52 28.74 -23.06
N LEU A 316 -7.80 27.85 -22.10
CA LEU A 316 -7.72 28.15 -20.67
C LEU A 316 -6.29 28.23 -20.12
N SER A 317 -5.31 27.59 -20.77
CA SER A 317 -3.89 27.63 -20.36
C SER A 317 -3.11 28.80 -20.99
N SER A 318 -3.79 29.62 -21.81
CA SER A 318 -3.21 30.76 -22.54
C SER A 318 -3.55 32.13 -21.90
N ILE A 319 -4.15 32.13 -20.70
CA ILE A 319 -4.53 33.31 -19.89
C ILE A 319 -3.68 33.30 -18.62
#